data_AF-A0A1I4W267-F1
#
_entry.id   AF-A0A1I4W267-F1
#
_cell.length_a   1.000
_cell.length_b   1.000
_cell.length_c   1.000
_cell.angle_alpha   90.00
_cell.angle_beta   90.00
_cell.angle_gamma   90.00
#
_symmetry.space_group_name_H-M   'P 1'
#
loop_
_entity.id
_entity.type
_entity.pdbx_description
1 polymer ?
#
loop_
_entity_poly.entity_id
_entity_poly.type
_entity_poly.pdbx_seq_one_letter_code
_entity_poly.pdbx_strand_id
1 'polypeptide(L)'
;MPTLAGDSFLKQAERVLAEVERLHDQMDDFKELRRGRVAIGVLPRVGTRLLPDILRAYQRRYPEVELMRTEQDLDASSEFQRRVHQGELDLAVVRMPTTLLGLRSQTLVREPIVALLPPGHRLGGQHSVHLAELADEVFVALRSGSGLHTLMKEMCDQAVSSPRCRWKPDSNTTPET
;
A
#
# COMPACT_ATOMS: atom_id res chain seq x y z
N MET A 1 28.06 -7.04 15.24
CA MET A 1 27.14 -7.36 14.13
C MET A 1 26.40 -8.64 14.50
N PRO A 2 25.07 -8.71 14.31
CA PRO A 2 24.36 -9.97 14.39
C PRO A 2 24.92 -10.95 13.34
N THR A 3 24.94 -12.24 13.65
CA THR A 3 25.31 -13.26 12.67
C THR A 3 24.10 -13.57 11.77
N LEU A 4 24.31 -14.09 10.56
CA LEU A 4 23.22 -14.57 9.68
C LEU A 4 22.26 -15.54 10.40
N ALA A 5 22.78 -16.35 11.31
CA ALA A 5 22.00 -17.23 12.17
C ALA A 5 21.18 -16.44 13.22
N GLY A 6 21.77 -15.39 13.81
CA GLY A 6 21.10 -14.49 14.74
C GLY A 6 19.92 -13.75 14.13
N ASP A 7 20.07 -13.20 12.91
CA ASP A 7 18.97 -12.51 12.20
C ASP A 7 17.83 -13.46 11.86
N SER A 8 18.15 -14.69 11.45
CA SER A 8 17.14 -15.71 11.14
C SER A 8 16.40 -16.17 12.40
N PHE A 9 17.11 -16.33 13.52
CA PHE A 9 16.52 -16.67 14.80
C PHE A 9 15.62 -15.54 15.33
N LEU A 10 16.07 -14.28 15.25
CA LEU A 10 15.32 -13.12 15.71
C LEU A 10 13.96 -13.02 14.99
N LYS A 11 13.95 -13.12 13.66
CA LYS A 11 12.69 -13.13 12.88
C LYS A 11 11.74 -14.25 13.30
N GLN A 12 12.28 -15.45 13.56
CA GLN A 12 11.45 -16.56 14.00
C GLN A 12 10.91 -16.36 15.43
N ALA A 13 11.72 -15.79 16.32
CA ALA A 13 11.32 -15.49 17.69
C ALA A 13 10.21 -14.41 17.73
N GLU A 14 10.35 -13.34 16.93
CA GLU A 14 9.34 -12.30 16.78
C GLU A 14 8.00 -12.86 16.29
N ARG A 15 8.02 -13.79 15.32
CA ARG A 15 6.79 -14.47 14.85
C ARG A 15 6.12 -15.32 15.93
N VAL A 16 6.91 -16.10 16.68
CA VAL A 16 6.37 -16.94 17.76
C VAL A 16 5.74 -16.07 18.84
N LEU A 17 6.39 -14.96 19.21
CA LEU A 17 5.84 -14.01 20.19
C LEU A 17 4.54 -13.37 19.69
N ALA A 18 4.48 -12.97 18.43
CA ALA A 18 3.27 -12.40 17.83
C ALA A 18 2.10 -13.41 17.72
N GLU A 19 2.37 -14.71 17.56
CA GLU A 19 1.35 -15.75 17.66
C GLU A 19 0.86 -15.95 19.11
N VAL A 20 1.76 -15.90 20.09
CA VAL A 20 1.39 -15.99 21.51
C VAL A 20 0.55 -14.79 21.95
N GLU A 21 0.91 -13.57 21.52
CA GLU A 21 0.11 -12.36 21.75
C GLU A 21 -1.28 -12.50 21.14
N ARG A 22 -1.40 -12.96 19.89
CA ARG A 22 -2.70 -13.18 19.26
C ARG A 22 -3.54 -14.26 19.93
N LEU A 23 -2.93 -15.32 20.47
CA LEU A 23 -3.66 -16.30 21.26
C LEU A 23 -4.22 -15.69 22.55
N HIS A 24 -3.46 -14.83 23.24
CA HIS A 24 -3.98 -14.08 24.38
C HIS A 24 -5.13 -13.14 23.96
N ASP A 25 -4.96 -12.37 22.89
CA ASP A 25 -6.01 -11.47 22.39
C ASP A 25 -7.28 -12.26 22.00
N GLN A 26 -7.15 -13.41 21.32
CA GLN A 26 -8.28 -14.30 21.01
C GLN A 26 -8.98 -14.87 22.26
N MET A 27 -8.24 -15.08 23.35
CA MET A 27 -8.84 -15.48 24.64
C MET A 27 -9.49 -14.31 25.37
N ASP A 28 -9.00 -13.08 25.17
CA ASP A 28 -9.60 -11.86 25.67
C ASP A 28 -10.81 -11.39 24.83
N ASP A 29 -10.90 -11.79 23.55
CA ASP A 29 -12.10 -11.67 22.71
C ASP A 29 -13.30 -12.40 23.33
N PHE A 30 -13.08 -13.56 23.98
CA PHE A 30 -14.12 -14.24 24.77
C PHE A 30 -14.55 -13.45 26.02
N LYS A 31 -13.79 -12.42 26.41
CA LYS A 31 -14.04 -11.54 27.55
C LYS A 31 -14.37 -10.09 27.15
N GLU A 32 -14.91 -9.89 25.93
CA GLU A 32 -15.42 -8.60 25.41
C GLU A 32 -14.43 -7.65 24.72
N LEU A 33 -13.29 -8.11 24.19
CA LEU A 33 -12.42 -7.28 23.32
C LEU A 33 -11.91 -5.99 23.99
N ARG A 34 -11.79 -6.00 25.32
CA ARG A 34 -11.50 -4.78 26.07
C ARG A 34 -10.01 -4.49 26.22
N ARG A 35 -9.08 -5.37 25.89
CA ARG A 35 -7.63 -5.13 25.99
C ARG A 35 -6.90 -5.90 24.89
N GLY A 36 -5.80 -5.35 24.40
CA GLY A 36 -4.99 -5.98 23.35
C GLY A 36 -4.26 -4.95 22.47
N ARG A 37 -3.48 -5.45 21.51
CA ARG A 37 -2.72 -4.64 20.56
C ARG A 37 -3.15 -4.96 19.14
N VAL A 38 -3.34 -3.93 18.32
CA VAL A 38 -3.61 -4.11 16.88
C VAL A 38 -2.50 -3.45 16.07
N ALA A 39 -1.71 -4.25 15.38
CA ALA A 39 -0.61 -3.87 14.51
C ALA A 39 -1.08 -3.71 13.05
N ILE A 40 -0.95 -2.50 12.52
CA ILE A 40 -1.49 -2.10 11.21
C ILE A 40 -0.37 -1.60 10.29
N GLY A 41 -0.23 -2.26 9.13
CA GLY A 41 0.63 -1.80 8.03
C GLY A 41 -0.12 -0.83 7.10
N VAL A 42 0.47 0.32 6.79
CA VAL A 42 -0.22 1.38 6.06
C VAL A 42 0.65 2.00 4.98
N LEU A 43 0.07 2.18 3.78
CA LEU A 43 0.67 2.99 2.72
C LEU A 43 0.47 4.50 3.02
N PRO A 44 1.51 5.35 2.91
CA PRO A 44 1.50 6.75 3.35
C PRO A 44 0.32 7.59 2.84
N ARG A 45 -0.06 7.43 1.56
CA ARG A 45 -1.20 8.15 0.98
C ARG A 45 -2.55 7.77 1.59
N VAL A 46 -2.72 6.50 1.95
CA VAL A 46 -3.96 6.01 2.56
C VAL A 46 -3.97 6.31 4.07
N GLY A 47 -2.81 6.24 4.71
CA GLY A 47 -2.62 6.52 6.14
C GLY A 47 -2.94 7.95 6.56
N THR A 48 -2.80 8.89 5.64
CA THR A 48 -3.07 10.32 5.87
C THR A 48 -4.50 10.72 5.59
N ARG A 49 -5.22 10.01 4.69
CA ARG A 49 -6.55 10.43 4.23
C ARG A 49 -7.71 9.56 4.72
N LEU A 50 -7.55 8.24 4.73
CA LEU A 50 -8.66 7.30 4.99
C LEU A 50 -8.64 6.78 6.42
N LEU A 51 -7.46 6.43 6.93
CA LEU A 51 -7.34 5.81 8.24
C LEU A 51 -7.55 6.70 9.46
N PRO A 52 -7.26 8.02 9.46
CA PRO A 52 -7.40 8.82 10.68
C PRO A 52 -8.79 8.75 11.32
N ASP A 53 -9.85 8.87 10.52
CA ASP A 53 -11.23 8.84 11.02
C ASP A 53 -11.65 7.44 11.48
N ILE A 54 -11.22 6.41 10.75
CA ILE A 54 -11.48 5.00 11.10
C ILE A 54 -10.81 4.64 12.43
N LEU A 55 -9.53 4.97 12.57
CA LEU A 55 -8.76 4.68 13.79
C LEU A 55 -9.28 5.47 14.98
N ARG A 56 -9.68 6.74 14.79
CA ARG A 56 -10.34 7.53 15.85
C ARG A 56 -11.66 6.92 16.28
N ALA A 57 -12.51 6.49 15.34
CA ALA A 57 -13.77 5.84 15.67
C ALA A 57 -13.56 4.51 16.41
N TYR A 58 -12.57 3.72 15.99
CA TYR A 58 -12.19 2.47 16.63
C TYR A 58 -11.68 2.71 18.06
N GLN A 59 -10.73 3.63 18.24
CA GLN A 59 -10.15 3.94 19.56
C GLN A 59 -11.19 4.54 20.53
N ARG A 60 -12.20 5.26 20.03
CA ARG A 60 -13.33 5.72 20.87
C ARG A 60 -14.22 4.57 21.35
N ARG A 61 -14.37 3.52 20.54
CA ARG A 61 -15.18 2.34 20.87
C ARG A 61 -14.42 1.33 21.73
N TYR A 62 -13.10 1.26 21.56
CA TYR A 62 -12.18 0.36 22.26
C TYR A 62 -11.01 1.17 22.86
N PRO A 63 -11.25 1.93 23.95
CA PRO A 63 -10.26 2.86 24.50
C PRO A 63 -9.04 2.18 25.14
N GLU A 64 -9.18 0.90 25.48
CA GLU A 64 -8.15 0.09 26.12
C GLU A 64 -7.34 -0.76 25.11
N VAL A 65 -7.60 -0.61 23.79
CA VAL A 65 -6.82 -1.25 22.71
C VAL A 65 -5.70 -0.32 22.24
N GLU A 66 -4.48 -0.85 22.17
CA GLU A 66 -3.32 -0.14 21.65
C GLU A 66 -3.22 -0.29 20.12
N LEU A 67 -3.22 0.82 19.38
CA LEU A 67 -3.06 0.82 17.92
C LEU A 67 -1.61 1.11 17.53
N MET A 68 -0.95 0.10 16.96
CA MET A 68 0.43 0.18 16.50
C MET A 68 0.45 0.36 14.98
N ARG A 69 1.01 1.47 14.49
CA ARG A 69 1.07 1.77 13.05
C ARG A 69 2.49 1.63 12.53
N THR A 70 2.65 0.86 11.46
CA THR A 70 3.88 0.87 10.66
C THR A 70 3.59 1.45 9.29
N GLU A 71 4.28 2.55 8.97
CA GLU A 71 4.22 3.17 7.65
C GLU A 71 5.52 2.86 6.89
N GLN A 72 5.38 2.42 5.65
CA GLN A 72 6.50 2.16 4.74
C GLN A 72 6.18 2.74 3.37
N ASP A 73 7.22 3.13 2.65
CA ASP A 73 7.11 3.79 1.35
C ASP A 73 6.38 2.96 0.28
N LEU A 74 6.10 3.65 -0.84
CA LEU A 74 5.46 3.09 -2.01
C LEU A 74 6.19 1.81 -2.47
N ASP A 75 5.43 0.75 -2.75
CA ASP A 75 5.84 -0.64 -3.06
C ASP A 75 5.99 -1.62 -1.88
N ALA A 76 5.74 -1.18 -0.64
CA ALA A 76 5.67 -2.06 0.54
C ALA A 76 4.47 -3.04 0.54
N SER A 77 3.59 -3.02 -0.47
CA SER A 77 2.39 -3.89 -0.52
C SER A 77 2.74 -5.39 -0.45
N SER A 78 3.84 -5.82 -1.07
CA SER A 78 4.28 -7.22 -1.01
C SER A 78 4.88 -7.57 0.36
N GLU A 79 5.58 -6.63 0.99
CA GLU A 79 6.15 -6.78 2.31
C GLU A 79 5.06 -6.84 3.37
N PHE A 80 4.12 -5.92 3.34
CA PHE A 80 2.96 -5.93 4.23
C PHE A 80 2.13 -7.21 4.09
N GLN A 81 1.92 -7.72 2.87
CA GLN A 81 1.29 -9.03 2.70
C GLN A 81 2.07 -10.15 3.39
N ARG A 82 3.40 -10.19 3.25
CA ARG A 82 4.26 -11.16 3.96
C ARG A 82 4.17 -11.00 5.47
N ARG A 83 4.23 -9.77 5.99
CA ARG A 83 4.18 -9.48 7.43
C ARG A 83 2.83 -9.86 8.04
N VAL A 84 1.72 -9.62 7.34
CA VAL A 84 0.39 -10.10 7.76
C VAL A 84 0.34 -11.62 7.75
N HIS A 85 0.83 -12.26 6.68
CA HIS A 85 0.83 -13.72 6.59
C HIS A 85 1.72 -14.40 7.64
N GLN A 86 2.80 -13.73 8.05
CA GLN A 86 3.72 -14.17 9.08
C GLN A 86 3.27 -13.79 10.49
N GLY A 87 2.19 -13.01 10.60
CA GLY A 87 1.64 -12.63 11.88
C GLY A 87 2.31 -11.45 12.58
N GLU A 88 3.23 -10.77 11.91
CA GLU A 88 3.91 -9.56 12.41
C GLU A 88 3.00 -8.33 12.34
N LEU A 89 1.94 -8.39 11.53
CA LEU A 89 0.87 -7.40 11.42
C LEU A 89 -0.47 -8.12 11.45
N ASP A 90 -1.48 -7.53 12.08
CA ASP A 90 -2.84 -8.07 12.09
C ASP A 90 -3.57 -7.77 10.78
N LEU A 91 -3.35 -6.57 10.25
CA LEU A 91 -3.90 -6.15 8.97
C LEU A 91 -2.97 -5.16 8.27
N ALA A 92 -3.13 -5.06 6.95
CA ALA A 92 -2.44 -4.06 6.17
C ALA A 92 -3.30 -3.48 5.06
N VAL A 93 -3.17 -2.19 4.85
CA VAL A 93 -3.78 -1.48 3.73
C VAL A 93 -2.81 -1.50 2.56
N VAL A 94 -3.10 -2.33 1.56
CA VAL A 94 -2.24 -2.59 0.41
C VAL A 94 -2.95 -2.25 -0.90
N ARG A 95 -2.19 -2.15 -1.99
CA ARG A 95 -2.79 -2.11 -3.33
C ARG A 95 -3.22 -3.52 -3.74
N MET A 96 -4.40 -3.62 -4.35
CA MET A 96 -4.90 -4.84 -4.96
C MET A 96 -4.29 -5.05 -6.37
N PRO A 97 -4.19 -6.32 -6.85
CA PRO A 97 -4.61 -7.54 -6.17
C PRO A 97 -3.57 -8.03 -5.13
N THR A 98 -4.07 -8.68 -4.08
CA THR A 98 -3.21 -9.48 -3.19
C THR A 98 -2.74 -10.72 -3.93
N THR A 99 -1.45 -11.01 -3.89
CA THR A 99 -0.82 -12.13 -4.62
C THR A 99 -0.52 -13.33 -3.72
N LEU A 100 -0.60 -13.15 -2.40
CA LEU A 100 -0.27 -14.19 -1.43
C LEU A 100 -1.52 -15.00 -1.02
N LEU A 101 -1.44 -16.33 -1.17
CA LEU A 101 -2.48 -17.25 -0.72
C LEU A 101 -2.61 -17.25 0.81
N GLY A 102 -3.81 -17.52 1.31
CA GLY A 102 -4.10 -17.55 2.75
C GLY A 102 -4.37 -16.17 3.37
N LEU A 103 -4.34 -15.09 2.58
CA LEU A 103 -4.82 -13.78 3.02
C LEU A 103 -6.26 -13.56 2.59
N ARG A 104 -7.06 -12.96 3.48
CA ARG A 104 -8.35 -12.37 3.11
C ARG A 104 -8.14 -10.91 2.77
N SER A 105 -8.75 -10.45 1.70
CA SER A 105 -8.68 -9.05 1.27
C SER A 105 -10.07 -8.47 1.04
N GLN A 106 -10.21 -7.19 1.39
CA GLN A 106 -11.42 -6.40 1.18
C GLN A 106 -11.05 -5.07 0.55
N THR A 107 -11.80 -4.67 -0.48
CA THR A 107 -11.60 -3.36 -1.10
C THR A 107 -12.13 -2.27 -0.17
N LEU A 108 -11.25 -1.38 0.29
CA LEU A 108 -11.64 -0.21 1.10
C LEU A 108 -12.03 0.99 0.23
N VAL A 109 -11.27 1.22 -0.85
CA VAL A 109 -11.47 2.36 -1.75
C VAL A 109 -11.04 1.99 -3.16
N ARG A 110 -11.69 2.59 -4.17
CA ARG A 110 -11.24 2.60 -5.55
C ARG A 110 -10.91 4.03 -5.94
N GLU A 111 -9.67 4.28 -6.32
CA GLU A 111 -9.23 5.60 -6.76
C GLU A 111 -9.13 5.60 -8.30
N PRO A 112 -9.79 6.54 -9.01
CA PRO A 112 -9.64 6.67 -10.44
C PRO A 112 -8.24 7.18 -10.79
N ILE A 113 -7.66 6.64 -11.85
CA ILE A 113 -6.48 7.23 -12.48
C ILE A 113 -6.97 8.28 -13.46
N VAL A 114 -6.40 9.48 -13.38
CA VAL A 114 -6.74 10.61 -14.26
C VAL A 114 -5.53 11.01 -15.09
N ALA A 115 -5.76 11.37 -16.36
CA ALA A 115 -4.75 11.96 -17.22
C ALA A 115 -4.73 13.47 -17.01
N LEU A 116 -3.57 14.02 -16.66
CA LEU A 116 -3.34 15.47 -16.63
C LEU A 116 -2.76 15.88 -17.99
N LEU A 117 -3.49 16.74 -18.68
CA LEU A 117 -3.15 17.19 -20.04
C LEU A 117 -2.88 18.70 -20.04
N PRO A 118 -1.94 19.19 -20.86
CA PRO A 118 -1.71 20.62 -21.00
C PRO A 118 -2.95 21.32 -21.60
N PRO A 119 -3.15 22.63 -21.34
CA PRO A 119 -4.21 23.40 -21.97
C PRO A 119 -4.17 23.28 -23.50
N GLY A 120 -5.32 23.07 -24.13
CA GLY A 120 -5.42 22.92 -25.59
C GLY A 120 -4.99 21.56 -26.15
N HIS A 121 -4.68 20.57 -25.29
CA HIS A 121 -4.41 19.21 -25.74
C HIS A 121 -5.60 18.65 -26.54
N ARG A 122 -5.32 17.86 -27.59
CA ARG A 122 -6.34 17.22 -28.47
C ARG A 122 -7.44 16.48 -27.69
N LEU A 123 -7.07 15.92 -26.55
CA LEU A 123 -7.95 15.12 -25.66
C LEU A 123 -8.52 15.93 -24.47
N GLY A 124 -8.15 17.20 -24.31
CA GLY A 124 -8.45 18.00 -23.12
C GLY A 124 -9.93 18.32 -22.87
N GLY A 125 -10.80 18.11 -23.87
CA GLY A 125 -12.25 18.25 -23.75
C GLY A 125 -13.01 16.94 -23.50
N GLN A 126 -12.30 15.80 -23.41
CA GLN A 126 -12.94 14.50 -23.25
C GLN A 126 -13.18 14.15 -21.78
N HIS A 127 -14.30 13.49 -21.49
CA HIS A 127 -14.61 12.98 -20.15
C HIS A 127 -13.79 11.73 -19.77
N SER A 128 -13.27 11.02 -20.76
CA SER A 128 -12.46 9.81 -20.61
C SER A 128 -11.53 9.68 -21.79
N VAL A 129 -10.35 9.09 -21.57
CA VAL A 129 -9.34 8.86 -22.62
C VAL A 129 -8.94 7.40 -22.59
N HIS A 130 -8.88 6.75 -23.76
CA HIS A 130 -8.31 5.42 -23.86
C HIS A 130 -6.79 5.49 -23.85
N LEU A 131 -6.14 4.55 -23.14
CA LEU A 131 -4.67 4.53 -23.06
C LEU A 131 -3.99 4.45 -24.43
N ALA A 132 -4.61 3.78 -25.40
CA ALA A 132 -4.13 3.71 -26.77
C ALA A 132 -4.11 5.07 -27.49
N GLU A 133 -4.97 6.01 -27.10
CA GLU A 133 -4.96 7.38 -27.66
C GLU A 133 -3.81 8.24 -27.13
N LEU A 134 -3.18 7.79 -26.04
CA LEU A 134 -1.98 8.38 -25.44
C LEU A 134 -0.70 7.68 -25.89
N ALA A 135 -0.80 6.72 -26.83
CA ALA A 135 0.30 5.86 -27.23
C ALA A 135 1.54 6.60 -27.75
N ASP A 136 1.31 7.73 -28.44
CA ASP A 136 2.36 8.54 -29.06
C ASP A 136 2.80 9.73 -28.20
N GLU A 137 2.11 9.97 -27.08
CA GLU A 137 2.37 11.08 -26.18
C GLU A 137 3.61 10.85 -25.30
N VAL A 138 4.17 11.94 -24.79
CA VAL A 138 5.29 11.91 -23.86
C VAL A 138 4.75 12.10 -22.45
N PHE A 139 4.98 11.11 -21.58
CA PHE A 139 4.59 11.16 -20.19
C PHE A 139 5.66 11.84 -19.34
N VAL A 140 5.22 12.63 -18.36
CA VAL A 140 6.11 13.12 -17.30
C VAL A 140 6.41 11.95 -16.36
N ALA A 141 7.69 11.73 -16.08
CA ALA A 141 8.15 10.62 -15.27
C ALA A 141 7.54 10.70 -13.87
N LEU A 142 6.78 9.67 -13.55
CA LEU A 142 6.43 9.37 -12.17
C LEU A 142 7.66 8.81 -11.48
N ARG A 143 7.85 9.13 -10.19
CA ARG A 143 8.97 8.60 -9.39
C ARG A 143 9.10 7.09 -9.61
N SER A 144 10.27 6.63 -10.03
CA SER A 144 10.58 5.21 -10.19
C SER A 144 10.33 4.47 -8.87
N GLY A 145 9.68 3.31 -8.92
CA GLY A 145 9.23 2.57 -7.72
C GLY A 145 8.01 3.18 -7.03
N SER A 146 7.43 4.27 -7.54
CA SER A 146 6.06 4.62 -7.15
C SER A 146 5.13 3.62 -7.80
N GLY A 147 4.17 3.09 -7.04
CA GLY A 147 3.32 2.11 -7.66
C GLY A 147 2.33 2.65 -8.70
N LEU A 148 2.18 3.98 -8.86
CA LEU A 148 1.52 4.55 -10.05
C LEU A 148 2.41 4.41 -11.30
N HIS A 149 3.74 4.57 -11.15
CA HIS A 149 4.68 4.27 -12.24
C HIS A 149 4.62 2.79 -12.63
N THR A 150 4.61 1.87 -11.65
CA THR A 150 4.46 0.43 -11.89
C THR A 150 3.15 0.10 -12.58
N LEU A 151 2.03 0.67 -12.10
CA LEU A 151 0.72 0.47 -12.71
C LEU A 151 0.65 1.04 -14.13
N MET A 152 1.22 2.22 -14.38
CA MET A 152 1.26 2.78 -15.73
C MET A 152 2.08 1.89 -16.67
N LYS A 153 3.22 1.38 -16.20
CA LYS A 153 4.04 0.44 -16.97
C LYS A 153 3.26 -0.84 -17.31
N GLU A 154 2.60 -1.46 -16.32
CA GLU A 154 1.76 -2.65 -16.53
C GLU A 154 0.64 -2.38 -17.54
N MET A 155 -0.01 -1.21 -17.47
CA MET A 155 -1.04 -0.82 -18.43
C MET A 155 -0.47 -0.59 -19.85
N CYS A 156 0.72 0.04 -19.98
CA CYS A 156 1.39 0.17 -21.29
C CYS A 156 1.79 -1.22 -21.85
N ASP A 157 2.26 -2.14 -20.99
CA ASP A 157 2.69 -3.50 -21.37
C ASP A 157 1.51 -4.40 -21.80
N GLN A 158 0.33 -4.24 -21.20
CA GLN A 158 -0.87 -5.03 -21.54
C GLN A 158 -1.61 -4.51 -22.79
N ALA A 159 -1.34 -3.29 -23.23
CA ALA A 159 -1.94 -2.75 -24.44
C ALA A 159 -1.28 -3.38 -25.69
N VAL A 160 -2.08 -4.08 -26.51
CA VAL A 160 -1.64 -4.78 -27.73
C VAL A 160 -0.93 -3.84 -28.73
N SER A 161 -1.31 -2.56 -28.74
CA SER A 161 -0.58 -1.48 -29.37
C SER A 161 0.20 -0.74 -28.28
N SER A 162 1.31 -1.30 -27.81
CA SER A 162 2.06 -0.73 -26.68
C SER A 162 2.33 0.76 -26.95
N PRO A 163 1.75 1.66 -26.13
CA PRO A 163 2.17 3.04 -26.11
C PRO A 163 3.69 3.10 -26.06
N ARG A 164 4.30 3.90 -26.94
CA ARG A 164 5.69 4.32 -26.70
C ARG A 164 5.63 5.36 -25.59
N CYS A 165 5.34 4.88 -24.36
CA CYS A 165 5.33 5.63 -23.12
C CYS A 165 6.75 6.21 -22.94
N ARG A 166 7.01 7.34 -23.58
CA ARG A 166 8.27 8.05 -23.52
C ARG A 166 8.23 8.88 -22.26
N TRP A 167 9.14 8.61 -21.34
CA TRP A 167 9.22 9.30 -20.07
C TRP A 167 10.22 10.44 -20.15
N LYS A 168 9.81 11.65 -19.78
CA LYS A 168 10.75 12.76 -19.52
C LYS A 168 10.89 12.96 -18.01
N PRO A 169 12.09 13.29 -17.50
CA PRO A 169 12.27 13.62 -16.09
C PRO A 169 11.30 14.72 -15.66
N ASP A 170 10.80 14.64 -14.43
CA ASP A 170 10.03 15.75 -13.87
C ASP A 170 10.95 16.97 -13.72
N SER A 171 10.71 18.00 -14.54
CA SER A 171 11.47 19.24 -14.52
C SER A 171 11.20 20.10 -13.27
N ASN A 172 10.23 19.70 -12.43
CA ASN A 172 9.87 20.37 -11.18
C ASN A 172 10.55 19.76 -9.95
N THR A 173 11.35 18.71 -10.10
CA THR A 173 12.24 18.24 -9.05
C THR A 173 13.47 19.15 -8.97
N THR A 174 13.38 20.22 -8.18
CA THR A 174 14.60 20.83 -7.63
C THR A 174 15.40 19.74 -6.91
N PRO A 175 16.72 19.63 -7.13
CA PRO A 175 17.54 18.73 -6.35
C PRO A 175 17.45 19.19 -4.89
N GLU A 176 16.88 18.35 -4.02
CA GLU A 176 17.06 18.52 -2.57
C GLU A 176 18.56 18.51 -2.30
N THR A 177 19.01 19.60 -1.67
CA THR A 177 20.41 19.90 -1.35
C THR A 177 20.89 19.07 -0.17
#